data_AF-A0A3A0E7B4-F1
#
_entry.id   AF-A0A3A0E7B4-F1
#
_cell.length_a   1.000
_cell.length_b   1.000
_cell.length_c   1.000
_cell.angle_alpha   90.00
_cell.angle_beta   90.00
_cell.angle_gamma   90.00
#
_symmetry.space_group_name_H-M   'P 1'
#
loop_
_entity.id
_entity.type
_entity.pdbx_description
1 polymer ?
#
loop_
_entity_poly.entity_id
_entity_poly.type
_entity_poly.pdbx_seq_one_letter_code
_entity_poly.pdbx_strand_id
1 'polypeptide(L)' 'KLSGAGHAPIVLVSPQIRAALKQITENQMPHLVVLSFNEVTRDTQVVTLGLATDG' A
#
# COMPACT_ATOMS: atom_id res chain seq x y z
N LYS A 1 2.74 1.17 -14.80
CA LYS A 1 1.66 0.19 -14.50
C LYS A 1 2.15 -0.72 -13.37
N LEU A 2 1.53 -0.65 -12.18
CA LEU A 2 1.88 -1.52 -11.04
C LEU A 2 1.51 -3.00 -11.24
N SER A 3 0.81 -3.35 -12.33
CA SER A 3 0.43 -4.72 -12.68
C SER A 3 1.39 -5.46 -13.63
N GLY A 4 2.55 -4.87 -13.96
CA GLY A 4 3.45 -5.41 -15.00
C GLY A 4 4.35 -6.57 -14.58
N ALA A 5 4.52 -6.82 -13.27
CA ALA A 5 5.53 -7.76 -12.75
C ALA A 5 4.96 -8.97 -11.98
N GLY A 6 3.64 -9.18 -11.96
CA GLY A 6 3.01 -10.30 -11.24
C GLY A 6 3.01 -10.20 -9.70
N HIS A 7 3.45 -9.07 -9.15
CA HIS A 7 3.45 -8.83 -7.70
C HIS A 7 2.11 -8.22 -7.26
N ALA A 8 1.66 -8.56 -6.05
CA ALA A 8 0.49 -7.91 -5.47
C ALA A 8 0.77 -6.41 -5.24
N PRO A 9 -0.14 -5.50 -5.63
CA PRO A 9 0.05 -4.08 -5.38
C PRO A 9 -0.05 -3.81 -3.87
N ILE A 10 0.98 -3.15 -3.32
CA ILE A 10 1.07 -2.78 -1.91
C ILE A 10 1.12 -1.26 -1.80
N VAL A 11 0.35 -0.69 -0.88
CA VAL A 11 0.50 0.70 -0.44
C VAL A 11 0.92 0.73 1.03
N LEU A 12 1.92 1.56 1.35
CA LEU A 12 2.41 1.77 2.70
C LEU A 12 1.91 3.10 3.25
N VAL A 13 1.36 3.07 4.47
CA VAL A 13 0.77 4.25 5.12
C VAL A 13 1.14 4.37 6.60
N SER A 14 0.84 5.53 7.19
CA SER A 14 0.86 5.70 8.64
C SER A 14 -0.20 4.79 9.31
N PRO A 15 0.09 4.19 10.48
CA PRO A 15 -0.85 3.29 11.17
C PRO A 15 -2.24 3.87 11.40
N GLN A 16 -2.31 5.18 11.67
CA GLN A 16 -3.54 5.90 11.99
C GLN A 16 -4.59 5.89 10.85
N ILE A 17 -4.15 5.78 9.59
CA ILE A 17 -5.04 5.86 8.42
C ILE A 17 -5.25 4.50 7.73
N ARG A 18 -4.56 3.45 8.17
CA ARG A 18 -4.52 2.13 7.52
C ARG A 18 -5.89 1.51 7.33
N ALA A 19 -6.72 1.50 8.38
CA ALA A 19 -8.06 0.91 8.33
C ALA A 19 -9.00 1.71 7.40
N ALA A 20 -9.00 3.04 7.53
CA ALA A 20 -9.83 3.92 6.70
C ALA A 20 -9.47 3.78 5.21
N LEU A 21 -8.18 3.76 4.88
CA LEU A 21 -7.75 3.61 3.48
C LEU A 21 -8.15 2.23 2.92
N LYS A 22 -8.03 1.15 3.71
CA LYS A 22 -8.48 -0.17 3.26
C LYS A 22 -9.98 -0.19 2.95
N GLN A 23 -10.80 0.37 3.84
CA GLN A 23 -12.25 0.44 3.65
C GLN A 23 -12.64 1.24 2.40
N ILE A 24 -11.96 2.35 2.13
CA ILE A 24 -12.22 3.17 0.93
C ILE A 24 -11.83 2.42 -0.35
N THR A 25 -10.70 1.70 -0.32
CA THR A 25 -10.11 1.08 -1.51
C THR A 25 -10.62 -0.32 -1.82
N GLU A 26 -11.17 -1.06 -0.85
CA GLU A 26 -11.51 -2.49 -1.03
C GLU A 26 -12.51 -2.76 -2.15
N ASN A 27 -13.49 -1.87 -2.35
CA ASN A 27 -14.52 -2.02 -3.38
C ASN A 27 -13.97 -1.81 -4.81
N GLN A 28 -13.01 -0.90 -4.97
CA GLN A 28 -12.48 -0.53 -6.29
C GLN A 28 -11.17 -1.26 -6.62
N MET A 29 -10.43 -1.68 -5.59
CA MET A 29 -9.11 -2.31 -5.72
C MET A 29 -9.04 -3.52 -4.78
N PRO A 30 -9.80 -4.60 -5.05
CA PRO A 30 -9.91 -5.75 -4.16
C PRO A 30 -8.57 -6.46 -3.91
N HIS A 31 -7.64 -6.38 -4.87
CA HIS A 31 -6.30 -6.96 -4.79
C HIS A 31 -5.26 -6.02 -4.17
N LEU A 32 -5.64 -4.80 -3.76
CA LEU A 32 -4.73 -3.87 -3.10
C LEU A 32 -4.49 -4.31 -1.65
N VAL A 33 -3.22 -4.53 -1.35
CA VAL A 33 -2.72 -4.75 0.01
C VAL A 33 -2.42 -3.39 0.61
N VAL A 34 -3.05 -3.08 1.74
CA VAL A 34 -2.81 -1.84 2.50
C VAL A 34 -2.07 -2.23 3.77
N LEU A 35 -0.82 -1.79 3.89
CA LEU A 35 0.03 -2.01 5.06
C LEU A 35 0.37 -0.69 5.74
N SER A 36 0.53 -0.73 7.05
CA SER A 36 1.15 0.36 7.80
C SER A 36 2.66 0.16 7.92
N PHE A 37 3.40 1.26 8.10
CA PHE A 37 4.84 1.17 8.38
C PHE A 37 5.20 0.32 9.61
N ASN A 38 4.29 0.20 10.60
CA ASN A 38 4.50 -0.65 11.77
C ASN A 38 4.36 -2.15 11.48
N GLU A 39 3.76 -2.52 10.35
CA GLU A 39 3.60 -3.92 9.92
C GLU A 39 4.81 -4.40 9.10
N VAL A 40 5.75 -3.51 8.77
CA VAL A 40 7.00 -3.83 8.06
C VAL A 40 8.10 -4.14 9.06
N THR A 41 8.71 -5.32 8.95
CA THR A 41 9.83 -5.71 9.82
C THR A 41 11.09 -4.93 9.48
N ARG A 42 11.99 -4.73 10.46
CA ARG A 42 13.20 -3.89 10.30
C ARG A 42 14.21 -4.42 9.27
N ASP A 43 14.17 -5.71 8.99
CA ASP A 43 14.99 -6.41 8.00
C ASP A 43 14.41 -6.32 6.58
N THR A 44 13.18 -5.82 6.43
CA THR A 44 12.56 -5.64 5.12
C THR A 44 13.04 -4.34 4.47
N GLN A 45 13.69 -4.46 3.32
CA GLN A 45 14.02 -3.30 2.48
C GLN A 45 12.80 -2.86 1.68
N VAL A 46 12.42 -1.59 1.82
CA VAL A 46 11.30 -0.99 1.09
C VAL A 46 11.84 -0.14 -0.05
N VAL A 47 11.36 -0.39 -1.27
CA VAL A 47 11.63 0.44 -2.44
C VAL A 47 10.33 1.08 -2.91
N THR A 48 10.27 2.40 -2.87
CA THR A 48 9.09 3.15 -3.31
C THR A 48 9.09 3.27 -4.83
N LEU A 49 8.07 2.71 -5.49
CA LEU A 49 7.89 2.80 -6.95
C LEU A 49 7.14 4.07 -7.38
N GLY A 50 6.50 4.77 -6.44
CA GLY A 50 5.75 6.00 -6.69
C GLY A 50 5.12 6.52 -5.41
N LEU A 51 4.74 7.80 -5.40
CA LEU A 51 4.05 8.46 -4.30
C LEU A 51 2.70 8.95 -4.80
N ALA A 52 1.65 8.75 -4.00
CA ALA A 52 0.36 9.37 -4.25
C ALA A 52 0.43 10.81 -3.73
N THR A 53 0.29 11.78 -4.63
CA THR A 53 0.24 13.20 -4.30
C THR A 53 -1.14 13.75 -4.63
N ASP A 54 -1.61 14.68 -3.81
CA ASP A 54 -2.72 15.57 -4.18
C ASP A 54 -2.17 16.45 -5.32
N GLY A 55 -2.71 16.32 -6.54
CA GLY A 55 -2.14 16.92 -7.74
C GLY A 55 -1.92 18.44 -7.70
#